data_AF-A0A2N5A665-F1
#
_entry.id   AF-A0A2N5A665-F1
#
_cell.length_a   1.000
_cell.length_b   1.000
_cell.length_c   1.000
_cell.angle_alpha   90.00
_cell.angle_beta   90.00
_cell.angle_gamma   90.00
#
_symmetry.space_group_name_H-M   'P 1'
#
loop_
_entity.id
_entity.type
_entity.pdbx_description
1 polymer ?
#
loop_
_entity_poly.entity_id
_entity_poly.type
_entity_poly.pdbx_seq_one_letter_code
_entity_poly.pdbx_strand_id
1 'polypeptide(L)' 'NIVGSLMEVGAGNQPESWMAELLAAKDRTLAAATAKAEGLYLVSVDYPAHYDLPVLPMGPLFLAD' A
#
# COMPACT_ATOMS: atom_id res chain seq x y z
N ASN A 1 -3.55 -2.75 6.90
CA ASN A 1 -2.70 -1.62 7.32
C ASN A 1 -1.24 -1.85 6.97
N ILE A 2 -0.95 -1.95 5.67
CA ILE A 2 0.41 -2.20 5.20
C ILE A 2 1.25 -0.92 5.32
N VAL A 3 0.79 0.18 4.71
CA VAL A 3 1.48 1.48 4.72
C VAL A 3 1.86 1.92 6.14
N GLY A 4 0.92 1.92 7.08
CA GLY A 4 1.21 2.31 8.46
C GLY A 4 2.28 1.46 9.14
N SER A 5 2.31 0.15 8.87
CA SER A 5 3.33 -0.75 9.44
C SER A 5 4.69 -0.55 8.78
N LEU A 6 4.71 -0.29 7.47
CA LEU A 6 5.94 0.05 6.74
C LEU A 6 6.50 1.42 7.16
N MET A 7 5.66 2.37 7.57
CA MET A 7 6.14 3.65 8.12
C MET A 7 6.94 3.46 9.42
N GLU A 8 6.50 2.57 10.31
CA GLU A 8 7.25 2.25 11.55
C GLU A 8 8.59 1.58 11.25
N VAL A 9 8.64 0.68 10.26
CA VAL A 9 9.90 0.06 9.79
C VAL A 9 10.81 1.12 9.18
N GLY A 10 10.30 1.95 8.27
CA GLY A 10 11.08 3.00 7.60
C GLY A 10 11.60 4.08 8.54
N ALA A 11 10.90 4.31 9.67
CA ALA A 11 11.35 5.21 10.73
C ALA A 11 12.38 4.56 11.69
N GLY A 12 12.64 3.26 11.57
CA GLY A 12 13.54 2.50 12.45
C GLY A 12 12.93 2.09 13.80
N ASN A 13 11.62 2.25 13.98
CA ASN A 13 10.92 1.86 15.21
C ASN A 13 10.68 0.34 15.29
N GLN A 14 10.72 -0.35 14.15
CA GLN A 14 10.55 -1.80 14.02
C GLN A 14 11.60 -2.36 13.02
N PRO A 15 12.04 -3.62 13.20
CA PRO A 15 13.02 -4.23 12.29
C PRO A 15 12.42 -4.52 10.91
N GLU A 16 13.29 -4.68 9.90
CA GLU A 16 12.88 -5.01 8.52
C GLU A 16 12.10 -6.33 8.43
N SER A 17 12.36 -7.29 9.33
CA SER A 17 11.67 -8.58 9.41
C SER A 17 10.22 -8.49 9.89
N TRP A 18 9.84 -7.38 10.52
CA TRP A 18 8.58 -7.25 11.25
C TRP A 18 7.34 -7.46 10.38
N MET A 19 7.38 -7.05 9.11
CA MET A 19 6.26 -7.27 8.18
C MET A 19 5.97 -8.76 7.95
N ALA A 20 7.01 -9.59 7.89
CA ALA A 20 6.85 -11.03 7.74
C ALA A 20 6.28 -11.65 9.03
N GLU A 21 6.72 -11.16 10.19
CA GLU A 21 6.22 -11.58 11.50
C GLU A 21 4.73 -11.25 11.67
N LEU A 22 4.30 -10.03 11.31
CA LEU A 22 2.90 -9.62 11.33
C LEU A 22 2.03 -10.49 10.42
N LEU A 23 2.52 -10.80 9.21
CA LEU A 23 1.80 -11.64 8.27
C LEU A 23 1.65 -13.08 8.78
N ALA A 24 2.69 -13.62 9.41
CA ALA A 24 2.65 -14.94 10.04
C ALA A 24 1.71 -14.98 11.25
N ALA A 25 1.71 -13.93 12.07
CA ALA A 25 0.87 -13.83 13.27
C ALA A 25 -0.63 -13.71 12.95
N LYS A 26 -1.00 -13.12 11.80
CA LYS A 26 -2.40 -12.91 11.36
C LYS A 26 -3.25 -12.16 12.40
N ASP A 27 -2.62 -11.30 13.19
CA ASP A 27 -3.27 -10.54 14.26
C ASP A 27 -3.14 -9.04 14.02
N ARG A 28 -4.29 -8.38 13.86
CA ARG A 28 -4.36 -6.94 13.62
C ARG A 28 -3.89 -6.12 14.83
N THR A 29 -4.02 -6.61 16.05
CA THR A 29 -3.66 -5.86 17.27
C THR A 29 -2.16 -5.59 17.36
N LEU A 30 -1.34 -6.44 16.72
CA LEU A 30 0.12 -6.30 16.65
C LEU A 30 0.58 -5.30 15.58
N ALA A 31 -0.26 -5.03 14.57
CA ALA A 31 0.08 -4.14 13.47
C ALA A 31 -0.06 -2.65 13.86
N ALA A 32 0.68 -1.78 13.16
CA ALA A 32 0.65 -0.34 13.40
C ALA A 32 -0.74 0.29 13.19
N ALA A 33 -0.86 1.55 13.61
CA ALA A 33 -2.04 2.36 13.35
C ALA A 33 -2.35 2.43 11.84
N THR A 34 -3.62 2.64 11.49
CA THR A 34 -4.01 2.86 10.09
C THR A 34 -3.37 4.17 9.62
N ALA A 35 -2.68 4.13 8.48
CA ALA A 35 -2.16 5.34 7.85
C ALA A 35 -3.31 6.29 7.50
N LYS A 36 -3.03 7.59 7.47
CA LYS A 36 -4.03 8.60 7.13
C LYS A 36 -4.46 8.48 5.67
N ALA A 37 -5.69 8.92 5.38
CA ALA A 37 -6.32 8.70 4.08
C ALA A 37 -5.82 9.66 2.98
N GLU A 38 -5.34 10.87 3.33
CA GLU A 38 -5.00 11.92 2.36
C GLU A 38 -3.87 11.55 1.38
N GLY A 39 -3.06 10.54 1.69
CA GLY A 39 -1.99 10.07 0.81
C GLY A 39 -2.38 8.90 -0.12
N LEU A 40 -3.63 8.42 -0.05
CA LEU A 40 -4.07 7.24 -0.81
C LEU A 40 -4.78 7.64 -2.11
N TYR A 41 -4.29 7.11 -3.23
CA TYR A 41 -4.86 7.32 -4.57
C TYR A 41 -5.16 5.99 -5.24
N LEU A 42 -6.37 5.83 -5.78
CA LEU A 42 -6.72 4.74 -6.69
C LEU A 42 -6.28 5.13 -8.10
N VAL A 43 -5.23 4.50 -8.60
CA VAL A 43 -4.59 4.90 -9.87
C VAL A 43 -4.93 3.98 -11.06
N SER A 44 -5.36 2.75 -10.80
CA SER A 44 -5.68 1.78 -11.85
C SER A 44 -6.74 0.78 -11.39
N VAL A 45 -7.48 0.23 -12.35
CA VAL A 45 -8.47 -0.84 -12.16
C VAL A 45 -8.39 -1.79 -13.34
N ASP A 46 -8.17 -3.06 -13.07
CA ASP A 46 -8.05 -4.08 -14.11
C ASP A 46 -9.42 -4.59 -14.56
N TYR A 47 -9.61 -4.66 -15.88
CA TYR A 47 -10.76 -5.29 -16.53
C TYR A 47 -10.29 -6.29 -17.60
N PRO A 48 -11.08 -7.33 -17.93
CA PRO A 48 -10.75 -8.23 -19.03
C PRO A 48 -10.48 -7.49 -20.34
N ALA A 49 -9.46 -7.93 -21.08
CA ALA A 49 -8.96 -7.24 -22.26
C ALA A 49 -10.00 -7.03 -23.37
N HIS A 50 -11.02 -7.90 -23.48
CA HIS A 50 -12.06 -7.79 -24.51
C HIS A 50 -12.98 -6.59 -24.34
N TYR A 51 -12.92 -5.89 -23.20
CA TYR A 51 -13.65 -4.64 -23.00
C TYR A 51 -12.92 -3.42 -23.58
N ASP A 52 -11.65 -3.56 -23.98
CA ASP A 52 -10.85 -2.53 -24.67
C ASP A 52 -10.99 -1.12 -24.05
N LEU A 53 -10.87 -1.06 -22.72
CA LEU A 53 -11.02 0.19 -21.98
C LEU A 53 -9.79 1.08 -22.15
N PRO A 54 -9.95 2.42 -22.20
CA PRO A 54 -8.82 3.34 -22.26
C PRO A 54 -7.89 3.19 -21.06
N VAL A 55 -6.60 3.09 -21.32
CA VAL A 55 -5.56 3.16 -20.28
C VAL A 55 -5.14 4.61 -20.12
N LEU A 56 -5.32 5.13 -18.91
CA LEU A 56 -4.90 6.47 -18.54
C LEU A 56 -3.56 6.38 -17.79
N PRO A 57 -2.71 7.42 -17.85
CA PRO A 57 -1.55 7.52 -16.98
C PRO A 57 -1.97 7.42 -15.50
N MET A 58 -1.24 6.62 -14.72
CA MET A 58 -1.53 6.30 -13.32
C MET A 58 -1.41 7.54 -12.42
N GLY A 59 -0.41 8.39 -12.65
CA GLY A 59 -0.13 9.54 -11.79
C GLY A 59 0.13 9.13 -10.32
N PRO A 60 -0.20 9.98 -9.31
CA PRO A 60 -0.79 11.32 -9.42
C PRO A 60 0.19 12.38 -9.96
N LEU A 61 -0.38 13.40 -10.62
CA LEU A 61 0.32 14.58 -11.13
C LEU A 61 1.45 14.24 -12.13
N PHE A 62 2.69 14.37 -11.69
CA PHE A 62 3.90 14.26 -12.51
C PHE A 62 4.61 12.91 -12.34
N LEU A 63 4.04 12.01 -11.53
CA LEU A 63 4.59 10.67 -11.35
C LEU A 63 4.40 9.87 -12.63
N ALA A 64 5.49 9.27 -13.10
CA ALA A 64 5.49 8.40 -14.27
C ALA A 64 4.79 7.08 -13.96
N ASP A 65 4.33 6.43 -15.02
CA ASP A 65 3.74 5.09 -14.98
C ASP A 65 4.80 4.01 -14.69
#